data_AF-A0A943DED3-F1
#
_entry.id   AF-A0A943DED3-F1
#
_cell.length_a   1.000
_cell.length_b   1.000
_cell.length_c   1.000
_cell.angle_alpha   90.00
_cell.angle_beta   90.00
_cell.angle_gamma   90.00
#
_symmetry.space_group_name_H-M   'P 1'
#
loop_
_entity.id
_entity.type
_entity.pdbx_description
1 polymer ?
#
loop_
_entity_poly.entity_id
_entity_poly.type
_entity_poly.pdbx_seq_one_letter_code
_entity_poly.pdbx_strand_id
1 'polypeptide(L)'
;MKQLQNKRGTTLVELIVCMVLLSILTLAAVTLIRPSAQAYRDIQLQTRAQNLADALIETIRGEVLDANGYIRFTNGATDSANLDSVFDAQTSYSDGTALEFSVYPNHVELIDKDLVPALKNSKGKDLLTQAQAEELNGYLHMRFYQQEQSDFAPLHKKDGEKIAYAYTTAYPKESYMGLYISDLHFYARSWAQENDTDTPRITAMTVVITVAKRDSSGNDVPLCTQKAIVPLPGEPVILYAPGTWNGKASSER
;
A
#
# COMPACT_ATOMS: atom_id res chain seq x y z
N MET A 1 59.53 30.86 55.41
CA MET A 1 59.13 29.43 55.32
C MET A 1 57.62 29.37 55.12
N LYS A 2 57.17 28.83 53.98
CA LYS A 2 55.74 28.70 53.64
C LYS A 2 55.35 27.25 53.96
N GLN A 3 54.47 27.03 54.92
CA GLN A 3 53.99 25.68 55.24
C GLN A 3 53.21 25.12 54.04
N LEU A 4 53.71 24.03 53.47
CA LEU A 4 52.97 23.22 52.50
C LEU A 4 51.92 22.41 53.28
N GLN A 5 50.66 22.83 53.19
CA GLN A 5 49.54 22.10 53.74
C GLN A 5 49.42 20.73 53.09
N ASN A 6 49.26 19.72 53.95
CA ASN A 6 49.32 18.30 53.65
C ASN A 6 48.00 17.83 53.02
N LYS A 7 47.97 17.53 51.72
CA LYS A 7 46.84 16.85 51.04
C LYS A 7 46.90 15.34 51.31
N ARG A 8 46.52 14.90 52.50
CA ARG A 8 46.42 13.46 52.83
C ARG A 8 44.95 13.13 53.11
N GLY A 9 44.31 12.41 52.18
CA GLY A 9 43.02 11.73 52.40
C GLY A 9 41.85 12.05 51.46
N THR A 10 41.93 13.07 50.60
CA THR A 10 40.75 13.53 49.84
C THR A 10 40.60 12.92 48.43
N THR A 11 41.66 12.45 47.77
CA THR A 11 41.59 12.09 46.34
C THR A 11 40.75 10.85 46.03
N LEU A 12 40.78 9.82 46.88
CA LEU A 12 40.02 8.58 46.64
C LEU A 12 38.54 8.74 46.99
N VAL A 13 38.23 9.39 48.11
CA VAL A 13 36.85 9.66 48.55
C VAL A 13 36.17 10.62 47.57
N GLU A 14 36.85 11.68 47.15
CA GLU A 14 36.32 12.65 46.18
C GLU A 14 36.02 12.00 44.81
N LEU A 15 36.87 11.05 44.38
CA LEU A 15 36.66 10.31 43.13
C LEU A 15 35.51 9.30 43.24
N ILE A 16 35.37 8.60 44.37
CA ILE A 16 34.22 7.72 44.64
C ILE A 16 32.91 8.52 44.70
N VAL A 17 32.91 9.65 45.42
CA VAL A 17 31.73 10.53 45.51
C VAL A 17 31.37 11.08 44.13
N CYS A 18 32.35 11.50 43.35
CA CYS A 18 32.14 11.96 41.98
C CYS A 18 31.53 10.85 41.09
N MET A 19 32.06 9.63 41.15
CA MET A 19 31.51 8.48 40.42
C MET A 19 30.07 8.16 40.84
N VAL A 20 29.76 8.17 42.14
CA VAL A 20 28.41 7.95 42.66
C VAL A 20 27.47 9.06 42.18
N LEU A 21 27.86 10.34 42.29
CA LEU A 21 27.06 11.46 41.83
C LEU A 21 26.81 11.43 40.32
N LEU A 22 27.82 11.10 39.51
CA LEU A 22 27.67 10.92 38.07
C LEU A 22 26.74 9.75 37.73
N SER A 23 26.81 8.64 38.48
CA SER A 23 25.89 7.51 38.26
C SER A 23 24.44 7.86 38.59
N ILE A 24 24.19 8.61 39.67
CA ILE A 24 22.85 9.07 40.03
C ILE A 24 22.34 10.07 39.00
N LEU A 25 23.18 11.01 38.56
CA LEU A 25 22.83 12.02 37.57
C LEU A 25 22.52 11.39 36.21
N THR A 26 23.33 10.44 35.75
CA THR A 26 23.09 9.73 34.49
C THR A 26 21.83 8.87 34.55
N LEU A 27 21.55 8.21 35.68
CA LEU A 27 20.32 7.46 35.88
C LEU A 27 19.09 8.38 35.83
N ALA A 28 19.12 9.50 36.56
CA ALA A 28 18.06 10.51 36.55
C ALA A 28 17.83 11.07 35.14
N ALA A 29 18.91 11.38 34.40
CA ALA A 29 18.83 11.83 33.02
C ALA A 29 18.17 10.78 32.11
N VAL A 30 18.56 9.50 32.21
CA VAL A 30 17.99 8.42 31.40
C VAL A 30 16.50 8.21 31.71
N THR A 31 16.10 8.29 32.98
CA THR A 31 14.69 8.17 33.36
C THR A 31 13.81 9.28 32.78
N LEU A 32 14.36 10.46 32.52
CA LEU A 32 13.66 11.59 31.90
C LEU A 32 13.69 11.53 30.36
N ILE A 33 14.81 11.09 29.78
CA ILE A 33 15.00 11.09 28.32
C ILE A 33 14.22 9.94 27.66
N ARG A 34 14.18 8.75 28.27
CA ARG A 34 13.52 7.57 27.67
C ARG A 34 12.04 7.79 27.27
N PRO A 35 11.14 8.26 28.15
CA PRO A 35 9.73 8.46 27.77
C PRO A 35 9.59 9.53 26.68
N SER A 36 10.39 10.60 26.77
CA SER A 36 10.42 11.67 25.76
C SER A 36 10.88 11.16 24.38
N ALA A 37 11.93 10.34 24.35
CA ALA A 37 12.46 9.75 23.13
C ALA A 37 11.51 8.71 22.51
N GLN A 38 10.73 8.01 23.33
CA GLN A 38 9.71 7.09 22.86
C GLN A 38 8.52 7.86 22.26
N ALA A 39 7.97 8.84 22.98
CA ALA A 39 6.89 9.68 22.48
C ALA A 39 7.27 10.37 21.16
N TYR A 40 8.51 10.86 21.06
CA TYR A 40 9.02 11.44 19.83
C TYR A 40 9.08 10.45 18.66
N ARG A 41 9.49 9.20 18.91
CA ARG A 41 9.50 8.15 17.89
C ARG A 41 8.09 7.78 17.44
N ASP A 42 7.15 7.68 18.37
CA ASP A 42 5.76 7.35 18.05
C ASP A 42 5.11 8.44 17.18
N ILE A 43 5.35 9.73 17.51
CA ILE A 43 4.91 10.87 16.69
C ILE A 43 5.53 10.80 15.30
N GLN A 44 6.85 10.56 15.19
CA GLN A 44 7.50 10.43 13.88
C GLN A 44 6.91 9.30 13.04
N LEU A 45 6.68 8.13 13.64
CA LEU A 45 6.10 6.99 12.96
C LEU A 45 4.68 7.31 12.46
N GLN A 46 3.86 7.95 13.29
CA GLN A 46 2.51 8.33 12.92
C GLN A 46 2.49 9.36 11.78
N THR A 47 3.34 10.39 11.84
CA THR A 47 3.46 11.37 10.74
C THR A 47 3.93 10.72 9.44
N ARG A 48 4.90 9.78 9.50
CA ARG A 48 5.34 9.04 8.30
C ARG A 48 4.26 8.14 7.74
N ALA A 49 3.49 7.48 8.61
CA ALA A 49 2.37 6.65 8.20
C ALA A 49 1.28 7.48 7.49
N GLN A 50 0.96 8.66 8.02
CA GLN A 50 0.05 9.61 7.37
C GLN A 50 0.58 10.04 6.00
N ASN A 51 1.83 10.49 5.91
CA ASN A 51 2.44 10.89 4.63
C ASN A 51 2.45 9.74 3.61
N LEU A 52 2.65 8.49 4.06
CA LEU A 52 2.58 7.31 3.20
C LEU A 52 1.14 7.07 2.72
N ALA A 53 0.16 7.08 3.62
CA ALA A 53 -1.25 6.90 3.25
C ALA A 53 -1.72 7.99 2.27
N ASP A 54 -1.34 9.25 2.49
CA ASP A 54 -1.60 10.38 1.60
C ASP A 54 -0.99 10.15 0.22
N ALA A 55 0.30 9.78 0.17
CA ALA A 55 0.99 9.51 -1.09
C ALA A 55 0.34 8.36 -1.86
N LEU A 56 -0.04 7.28 -1.18
CA LEU A 56 -0.71 6.13 -1.79
C LEU A 56 -2.08 6.49 -2.36
N ILE A 57 -2.86 7.30 -1.65
CA ILE A 57 -4.15 7.79 -2.13
C ILE A 57 -3.96 8.66 -3.37
N GLU A 58 -2.96 9.53 -3.40
CA GLU A 58 -2.67 10.37 -4.57
C GLU A 58 -2.13 9.55 -5.75
N THR A 59 -1.35 8.50 -5.51
CA THR A 59 -0.98 7.53 -6.55
C THR A 59 -2.24 6.88 -7.13
N ILE A 60 -3.11 6.30 -6.29
CA ILE A 60 -4.36 5.68 -6.74
C ILE A 60 -5.23 6.68 -7.51
N ARG A 61 -5.35 7.92 -7.02
CA ARG A 61 -6.07 9.00 -7.72
C ARG A 61 -5.48 9.27 -9.10
N GLY A 62 -4.16 9.27 -9.23
CA GLY A 62 -3.45 9.46 -10.49
C GLY A 62 -3.75 8.34 -11.49
N GLU A 63 -3.62 7.09 -11.07
CA GLU A 63 -3.85 5.93 -11.96
C GLU A 63 -5.29 5.88 -12.47
N VAL A 64 -6.28 6.12 -11.60
CA VAL A 64 -7.70 6.00 -11.96
C VAL A 64 -8.25 7.24 -12.67
N LEU A 65 -7.43 8.29 -12.86
CA LEU A 65 -7.83 9.51 -13.56
C LEU A 65 -8.23 9.21 -15.01
N ASP A 66 -7.46 8.33 -15.65
CA ASP A 66 -7.63 7.93 -17.05
C ASP A 66 -8.48 6.65 -17.21
N ALA A 67 -9.08 6.17 -16.11
CA ALA A 67 -9.99 5.03 -16.13
C ALA A 67 -11.21 5.37 -17.00
N ASN A 68 -11.20 4.84 -18.23
CA ASN A 68 -12.21 5.09 -19.25
C ASN A 68 -12.53 3.76 -19.93
N GLY A 69 -13.82 3.42 -19.95
CA GLY A 69 -14.32 2.11 -20.34
C GLY A 69 -14.98 1.42 -19.16
N TYR A 70 -14.22 0.63 -18.39
CA TYR A 70 -14.75 -0.17 -17.30
C TYR A 70 -13.96 -0.11 -16.00
N ILE A 71 -14.64 -0.44 -14.91
CA ILE A 71 -14.06 -0.60 -13.56
C ILE A 71 -14.68 -1.82 -12.86
N ARG A 72 -13.87 -2.54 -12.10
CA ARG A 72 -14.25 -3.73 -11.34
C ARG A 72 -13.61 -3.69 -9.96
N PHE A 73 -14.44 -3.77 -8.94
CA PHE A 73 -14.02 -3.99 -7.56
C PHE A 73 -13.84 -5.50 -7.38
N THR A 74 -12.64 -5.92 -7.00
CA THR A 74 -12.27 -7.34 -6.89
C THR A 74 -11.48 -7.58 -5.62
N ASN A 75 -11.08 -8.83 -5.37
CA ASN A 75 -10.42 -9.23 -4.13
C ASN A 75 -9.02 -9.78 -4.40
N GLY A 76 -8.04 -9.14 -3.76
CA GLY A 76 -6.65 -9.58 -3.76
C GLY A 76 -6.48 -10.98 -3.17
N ALA A 77 -5.37 -11.64 -3.53
CA ALA A 77 -5.13 -13.01 -3.13
C ALA A 77 -4.61 -13.09 -1.69
N THR A 78 -5.43 -13.63 -0.79
CA THR A 78 -5.04 -13.85 0.61
C THR A 78 -4.36 -15.19 0.85
N ASP A 79 -4.43 -16.10 -0.12
CA ASP A 79 -3.80 -17.43 -0.09
C ASP A 79 -2.94 -17.65 -1.34
N SER A 80 -1.73 -18.15 -1.11
CA SER A 80 -0.80 -18.66 -2.12
C SER A 80 -1.41 -19.70 -3.08
N ALA A 81 -2.45 -20.41 -2.65
CA ALA A 81 -3.16 -21.37 -3.51
C ALA A 81 -4.03 -20.69 -4.58
N ASN A 82 -4.50 -19.44 -4.35
CA ASN A 82 -5.36 -18.70 -5.28
C ASN A 82 -4.83 -17.30 -5.62
N LEU A 83 -3.61 -17.26 -6.17
CA LEU A 83 -2.95 -16.02 -6.59
C LEU A 83 -3.65 -15.26 -7.74
N ASP A 84 -4.65 -15.88 -8.39
CA ASP A 84 -5.42 -15.28 -9.48
C ASP A 84 -6.82 -14.81 -9.02
N SER A 85 -7.10 -14.79 -7.71
CA SER A 85 -8.42 -14.41 -7.17
C SER A 85 -8.92 -13.04 -7.63
N VAL A 86 -7.98 -12.14 -7.93
CA VAL A 86 -8.26 -10.82 -8.51
C VAL A 86 -9.03 -10.93 -9.83
N PHE A 87 -8.91 -12.02 -10.58
CA PHE A 87 -9.64 -12.28 -11.82
C PHE A 87 -10.92 -13.09 -11.63
N ASP A 88 -11.25 -13.52 -10.42
CA ASP A 88 -12.49 -14.24 -10.16
C ASP A 88 -13.70 -13.30 -10.30
N ALA A 89 -14.81 -13.84 -10.82
CA ALA A 89 -16.07 -13.12 -10.85
C ALA A 89 -16.56 -12.85 -9.42
N GLN A 90 -17.07 -11.64 -9.18
CA GLN A 90 -17.55 -11.22 -7.86
C GLN A 90 -19.08 -11.24 -7.79
N THR A 91 -19.62 -11.49 -6.60
CA THR A 91 -21.05 -11.41 -6.31
C THR A 91 -21.46 -10.11 -5.63
N SER A 92 -20.51 -9.43 -4.96
CA SER A 92 -20.67 -8.05 -4.46
C SER A 92 -20.07 -7.07 -5.46
N TYR A 93 -20.73 -5.94 -5.65
CA TYR A 93 -20.50 -5.06 -6.80
C TYR A 93 -20.16 -3.63 -6.39
N SER A 94 -19.94 -3.38 -5.11
CA SER A 94 -19.72 -2.02 -4.61
C SER A 94 -18.44 -1.89 -3.80
N ASP A 95 -17.65 -2.93 -3.69
CA ASP A 95 -16.49 -2.96 -2.82
C ASP A 95 -15.53 -4.12 -3.14
N GLY A 96 -14.27 -3.98 -2.71
CA GLY A 96 -13.24 -5.01 -2.85
C GLY A 96 -11.89 -4.53 -2.33
N THR A 97 -10.94 -5.46 -2.14
CA THR A 97 -9.56 -5.14 -1.69
C THR A 97 -8.60 -4.86 -2.86
N ALA A 98 -9.04 -5.08 -4.09
CA ALA A 98 -8.33 -4.82 -5.33
C ALA A 98 -9.22 -4.07 -6.33
N LEU A 99 -8.60 -3.39 -7.27
CA LEU A 99 -9.28 -2.59 -8.29
C LEU A 99 -8.71 -2.90 -9.67
N GLU A 100 -9.58 -3.33 -10.59
CA GLU A 100 -9.25 -3.50 -12.00
C GLU A 100 -10.00 -2.45 -12.82
N PHE A 101 -9.33 -1.81 -13.77
CA PHE A 101 -9.98 -0.85 -14.66
C PHE A 101 -9.30 -0.80 -16.02
N SER A 102 -10.06 -0.44 -17.05
CA SER A 102 -9.51 -0.22 -18.38
C SER A 102 -9.03 1.21 -18.55
N VAL A 103 -7.94 1.35 -19.28
CA VAL A 103 -7.45 2.63 -19.78
C VAL A 103 -7.43 2.56 -21.30
N TYR A 104 -8.13 3.50 -21.92
CA TYR A 104 -8.25 3.57 -23.37
C TYR A 104 -6.89 3.94 -24.01
N PRO A 105 -6.48 3.33 -25.13
CA PRO A 105 -7.26 2.39 -25.93
C PRO A 105 -7.13 0.91 -25.59
N ASN A 106 -6.06 0.42 -24.94
CA ASN A 106 -5.74 -1.02 -25.02
C ASN A 106 -5.02 -1.65 -23.80
N HIS A 107 -5.08 -1.04 -22.61
CA HIS A 107 -4.47 -1.68 -21.43
C HIS A 107 -5.41 -1.70 -20.23
N VAL A 108 -5.23 -2.73 -19.41
CA VAL A 108 -5.95 -2.94 -18.17
C VAL A 108 -4.97 -2.76 -17.03
N GLU A 109 -5.39 -2.01 -16.02
CA GLU A 109 -4.61 -1.78 -14.81
C GLU A 109 -5.29 -2.48 -13.64
N LEU A 110 -4.45 -3.05 -12.77
CA LEU A 110 -4.89 -3.77 -11.58
C LEU A 110 -4.05 -3.30 -10.38
N ILE A 111 -4.75 -2.81 -9.37
CA ILE A 111 -4.18 -2.29 -8.14
C ILE A 111 -4.62 -3.18 -6.97
N ASP A 112 -3.66 -3.67 -6.17
CA ASP A 112 -3.91 -4.40 -4.93
C ASP A 112 -2.72 -4.31 -3.97
N LYS A 113 -2.86 -4.88 -2.77
CA LYS A 113 -1.75 -4.98 -1.79
C LYS A 113 -1.42 -6.40 -1.34
N ASP A 114 -2.23 -7.36 -1.77
CA ASP A 114 -2.20 -8.74 -1.29
C ASP A 114 -1.15 -9.58 -2.07
N LEU A 115 -1.23 -10.90 -2.02
CA LEU A 115 -0.21 -11.76 -2.63
C LEU A 115 -0.24 -11.66 -4.16
N VAL A 116 0.91 -11.38 -4.76
CA VAL A 116 1.07 -11.33 -6.21
C VAL A 116 1.89 -12.54 -6.69
N PRO A 117 1.53 -13.19 -7.80
CA PRO A 117 2.37 -14.24 -8.36
C PRO A 117 3.67 -13.70 -8.96
N ALA A 118 4.65 -14.57 -9.21
CA ALA A 118 5.75 -14.23 -10.11
C ALA A 118 5.20 -13.83 -11.50
N LEU A 119 5.75 -12.77 -12.08
CA LEU A 119 5.30 -12.19 -13.35
C LEU A 119 6.43 -12.12 -14.35
N LYS A 120 6.11 -12.47 -15.60
CA LYS A 120 6.96 -12.25 -16.76
C LYS A 120 6.28 -11.31 -17.75
N ASN A 121 7.07 -10.68 -18.63
CA ASN A 121 6.50 -10.01 -19.79
C ASN A 121 6.20 -10.99 -20.91
N SER A 122 5.49 -10.53 -21.95
CA SER A 122 5.13 -11.35 -23.12
C SER A 122 6.31 -11.91 -23.92
N LYS A 123 7.54 -11.46 -23.63
CA LYS A 123 8.80 -11.94 -24.21
C LYS A 123 9.57 -12.89 -23.27
N GLY A 124 8.99 -13.27 -22.13
CA GLY A 124 9.58 -14.18 -21.15
C GLY A 124 10.61 -13.55 -20.21
N LYS A 125 10.75 -12.22 -20.18
CA LYS A 125 11.61 -11.53 -19.20
C LYS A 125 10.89 -11.40 -17.86
N ASP A 126 11.58 -11.74 -16.78
CA ASP A 126 11.05 -11.56 -15.42
C ASP A 126 10.78 -10.08 -15.12
N LEU A 127 9.54 -9.80 -14.67
CA LEU A 127 9.09 -8.51 -14.14
C LEU A 127 9.08 -8.52 -12.60
N LEU A 128 8.67 -9.66 -12.03
CA LEU A 128 8.62 -9.89 -10.61
C LEU A 128 8.96 -11.36 -10.32
N THR A 129 10.01 -11.60 -9.55
CA THR A 129 10.36 -12.96 -9.10
C THR A 129 9.52 -13.37 -7.89
N GLN A 130 9.43 -14.67 -7.62
CA GLN A 130 8.69 -15.20 -6.46
C GLN A 130 9.20 -14.60 -5.12
N ALA A 131 10.51 -14.53 -4.94
CA ALA A 131 11.10 -13.95 -3.73
C ALA A 131 10.77 -12.46 -3.57
N GLN A 132 10.79 -11.69 -4.67
CA GLN A 132 10.39 -10.29 -4.63
C GLN A 132 8.90 -10.12 -4.31
N ALA A 133 8.03 -10.99 -4.84
CA ALA A 133 6.61 -10.92 -4.57
C ALA A 133 6.29 -11.15 -3.09
N GLU A 134 6.95 -12.14 -2.46
CA GLU A 134 6.82 -12.43 -1.03
C GLU A 134 7.30 -11.26 -0.16
N GLU A 135 8.40 -10.62 -0.54
CA GLU A 135 8.95 -9.47 0.17
C GLU A 135 8.08 -8.21 0.07
N LEU A 136 7.28 -8.09 -0.99
CA LEU A 136 6.45 -6.94 -1.27
C LEU A 136 4.99 -7.13 -0.83
N ASN A 137 4.66 -8.22 -0.14
CA ASN A 137 3.33 -8.39 0.45
C ASN A 137 3.00 -7.23 1.42
N GLY A 138 1.88 -6.55 1.18
CA GLY A 138 1.47 -5.33 1.90
C GLY A 138 1.94 -4.04 1.22
N TYR A 139 2.60 -4.09 0.07
CA TYR A 139 2.92 -2.91 -0.73
C TYR A 139 1.84 -2.70 -1.80
N LEU A 140 1.62 -1.45 -2.23
CA LEU A 140 0.68 -1.18 -3.31
C LEU A 140 1.29 -1.64 -4.64
N HIS A 141 0.75 -2.72 -5.19
CA HIS A 141 1.11 -3.31 -6.47
C HIS A 141 0.31 -2.65 -7.58
N MET A 142 0.98 -2.32 -8.67
CA MET A 142 0.36 -1.82 -9.90
C MET A 142 0.78 -2.72 -11.05
N ARG A 143 -0.20 -3.47 -11.58
CA ARG A 143 -0.02 -4.47 -12.63
C ARG A 143 -0.72 -3.99 -13.89
N PHE A 144 0.03 -3.94 -14.99
CA PHE A 144 -0.47 -3.49 -16.28
C PHE A 144 -0.56 -4.70 -17.20
N TYR A 145 -1.72 -4.92 -17.81
CA TYR A 145 -1.98 -6.02 -18.72
C TYR A 145 -2.36 -5.49 -20.10
N GLN A 146 -1.97 -6.21 -21.14
CA GLN A 146 -2.56 -5.99 -22.46
C GLN A 146 -4.00 -6.49 -22.43
N GLN A 147 -4.87 -5.75 -23.11
CA GLN A 147 -6.25 -6.14 -23.27
C GLN A 147 -6.38 -7.16 -24.41
N GLU A 148 -7.13 -8.24 -24.19
CA GLU A 148 -7.45 -9.21 -25.24
C GLU A 148 -8.44 -8.62 -26.25
N GLN A 149 -8.21 -8.87 -27.54
CA GLN A 149 -9.04 -8.32 -28.61
C GLN A 149 -10.44 -8.96 -28.69
N SER A 150 -10.58 -10.20 -28.22
CA SER A 150 -11.81 -10.98 -28.35
C SER A 150 -12.85 -10.66 -27.30
N ASP A 151 -12.43 -10.49 -26.05
CA ASP A 151 -13.30 -10.36 -24.88
C ASP A 151 -12.93 -9.16 -24.01
N PHE A 152 -11.93 -8.36 -24.38
CA PHE A 152 -11.52 -7.19 -23.60
C PHE A 152 -11.01 -7.50 -22.19
N ALA A 153 -10.69 -8.77 -21.90
CA ALA A 153 -10.14 -9.20 -20.61
C ALA A 153 -8.64 -8.87 -20.48
N PRO A 154 -8.10 -8.76 -19.25
CA PRO A 154 -6.66 -8.68 -19.05
C PRO A 154 -5.97 -9.99 -19.47
N LEU A 155 -5.04 -9.90 -20.42
CA LEU A 155 -4.17 -11.00 -20.81
C LEU A 155 -3.15 -11.25 -19.70
N HIS A 156 -3.53 -12.08 -18.73
CA HIS A 156 -2.77 -12.39 -17.52
C HIS A 156 -2.09 -13.76 -17.57
N LYS A 157 -2.38 -14.57 -18.59
CA LYS A 157 -1.76 -15.89 -18.84
C LYS A 157 -1.41 -16.07 -20.31
N LYS A 158 -0.25 -16.65 -20.58
CA LYS A 158 0.17 -17.07 -21.92
C LYS A 158 1.03 -18.31 -21.82
N ASP A 159 0.69 -19.34 -22.61
CA ASP A 159 1.41 -20.63 -22.62
C ASP A 159 1.55 -21.27 -21.22
N GLY A 160 0.57 -21.04 -20.34
CA GLY A 160 0.58 -21.52 -18.95
C GLY A 160 1.41 -20.66 -17.98
N GLU A 161 2.13 -19.65 -18.46
CA GLU A 161 2.86 -18.70 -17.63
C GLU A 161 1.99 -17.49 -17.27
N LYS A 162 2.16 -16.96 -16.05
CA LYS A 162 1.52 -15.72 -15.60
C LYS A 162 2.30 -14.53 -16.15
N ILE A 163 1.62 -13.67 -16.89
CA ILE A 163 2.25 -12.56 -17.59
C ILE A 163 1.59 -11.22 -17.26
N ALA A 164 2.39 -10.16 -17.30
CA ALA A 164 1.94 -8.78 -17.28
C ALA A 164 2.70 -8.00 -18.35
N TYR A 165 2.13 -6.92 -18.86
CA TYR A 165 2.86 -5.98 -19.73
C TYR A 165 3.95 -5.24 -18.95
N ALA A 166 3.60 -4.75 -17.76
CA ALA A 166 4.49 -4.09 -16.84
C ALA A 166 4.05 -4.33 -15.39
N TYR A 167 4.98 -4.13 -14.47
CA TYR A 167 4.75 -4.24 -13.03
C TYR A 167 5.58 -3.16 -12.32
N THR A 168 4.97 -2.52 -11.33
CA THR A 168 5.69 -1.64 -10.40
C THR A 168 5.02 -1.66 -9.03
N THR A 169 5.70 -1.10 -8.03
CA THR A 169 5.09 -0.72 -6.75
C THR A 169 5.03 0.80 -6.66
N ALA A 170 4.09 1.33 -5.88
CA ALA A 170 3.97 2.78 -5.68
C ALA A 170 5.20 3.40 -4.98
N TYR A 171 5.90 2.60 -4.17
CA TYR A 171 7.13 3.01 -3.51
C TYR A 171 8.11 1.83 -3.34
N PRO A 172 9.42 2.10 -3.22
CA PRO A 172 10.42 1.07 -2.98
C PRO A 172 10.32 0.49 -1.56
N LYS A 173 10.66 -0.79 -1.42
CA LYS A 173 10.85 -1.48 -0.13
C LYS A 173 11.77 -0.68 0.80
N GLU A 174 11.52 -0.75 2.11
CA GLU A 174 12.21 -0.01 3.19
C GLU A 174 12.02 1.51 3.20
N SER A 175 11.37 2.07 2.17
CA SER A 175 10.94 3.46 2.25
C SER A 175 9.94 3.64 3.41
N TYR A 176 9.84 4.86 3.93
CA TYR A 176 8.95 5.18 5.05
C TYR A 176 9.20 4.39 6.35
N MET A 177 10.39 3.79 6.55
CA MET A 177 10.76 2.95 7.71
C MET A 177 10.14 1.55 7.71
N GLY A 178 9.95 0.96 6.53
CA GLY A 178 9.38 -0.39 6.42
C GLY A 178 7.90 -0.45 6.83
N LEU A 179 7.20 0.69 6.76
CA LEU A 179 5.74 0.75 6.86
C LEU A 179 5.12 0.10 5.62
N TYR A 180 3.95 -0.49 5.81
CA TYR A 180 3.20 -1.17 4.75
C TYR A 180 1.70 -0.99 4.95
N ILE A 181 0.93 -1.43 3.96
CA ILE A 181 -0.52 -1.41 3.96
C ILE A 181 -1.01 -2.70 4.59
N SER A 182 -1.59 -2.61 5.80
CA SER A 182 -2.23 -3.77 6.43
C SER A 182 -3.63 -4.01 5.88
N ASP A 183 -4.34 -2.93 5.52
CA ASP A 183 -5.70 -2.99 4.99
C ASP A 183 -5.87 -1.99 3.84
N LEU A 184 -6.48 -2.45 2.75
CA LEU A 184 -6.81 -1.66 1.57
C LEU A 184 -8.21 -2.05 1.13
N HIS A 185 -9.07 -1.07 0.95
CA HIS A 185 -10.42 -1.31 0.50
C HIS A 185 -10.91 -0.20 -0.40
N PHE A 186 -11.56 -0.61 -1.48
CA PHE A 186 -12.23 0.25 -2.43
C PHE A 186 -13.74 0.10 -2.25
N TYR A 187 -14.47 1.19 -2.44
CA TYR A 187 -15.93 1.18 -2.45
C TYR A 187 -16.47 2.05 -3.58
N ALA A 188 -17.40 1.55 -4.38
CA ALA A 188 -18.23 2.38 -5.24
C ALA A 188 -19.01 3.37 -4.37
N ARG A 189 -18.95 4.67 -4.70
CA ARG A 189 -19.54 5.72 -3.86
C ARG A 189 -20.74 6.38 -4.52
N SER A 190 -20.58 6.77 -5.77
CA SER A 190 -21.63 7.41 -6.56
C SER A 190 -21.58 6.90 -7.99
N TRP A 191 -22.73 6.91 -8.64
CA TRP A 191 -22.89 6.44 -10.00
C TRP A 191 -23.90 7.28 -10.77
N ALA A 192 -23.76 7.26 -12.09
CA ALA A 192 -24.73 7.76 -13.04
C ALA A 192 -25.38 6.57 -13.76
N GLN A 193 -26.68 6.64 -13.95
CA GLN A 193 -27.47 5.63 -14.66
C GLN A 193 -28.66 6.37 -15.30
N GLU A 194 -28.78 6.30 -16.63
CA GLU A 194 -29.85 7.01 -17.36
C GLU A 194 -31.18 6.27 -17.26
N ASN A 195 -31.16 4.94 -17.35
CA ASN A 195 -32.32 4.08 -17.21
C ASN A 195 -32.00 2.94 -16.24
N ASP A 196 -33.00 2.43 -15.51
CA ASP A 196 -32.81 1.33 -14.53
C ASP A 196 -32.22 0.04 -15.12
N THR A 197 -32.29 -0.13 -16.46
CA THR A 197 -31.72 -1.27 -17.19
C THR A 197 -30.28 -1.06 -17.67
N ASP A 198 -29.78 0.18 -17.64
CA ASP A 198 -28.42 0.49 -18.09
C ASP A 198 -27.41 0.08 -17.02
N THR A 199 -26.23 -0.38 -17.43
CA THR A 199 -25.15 -0.65 -16.46
C THR A 199 -24.69 0.66 -15.80
N PRO A 200 -24.63 0.73 -14.46
CA PRO A 200 -24.18 1.94 -13.77
C PRO A 200 -22.77 2.38 -14.16
N ARG A 201 -22.56 3.69 -14.20
CA ARG A 201 -21.26 4.33 -14.46
C ARG A 201 -20.75 4.95 -13.17
N ILE A 202 -19.59 4.53 -12.69
CA ILE A 202 -19.09 4.99 -11.40
C ILE A 202 -18.47 6.38 -11.56
N THR A 203 -18.99 7.36 -10.84
CA THR A 203 -18.52 8.77 -10.90
C THR A 203 -17.55 9.10 -9.78
N ALA A 204 -17.57 8.33 -8.69
CA ALA A 204 -16.57 8.38 -7.64
C ALA A 204 -16.49 7.07 -6.86
N MET A 205 -15.31 6.80 -6.34
CA MET A 205 -15.06 5.74 -5.37
C MET A 205 -14.60 6.30 -4.03
N THR A 206 -14.66 5.47 -3.00
CA THR A 206 -13.99 5.69 -1.72
C THR A 206 -12.82 4.73 -1.62
N VAL A 207 -11.65 5.22 -1.25
CA VAL A 207 -10.48 4.40 -0.93
C VAL A 207 -10.24 4.50 0.58
N VAL A 208 -10.03 3.35 1.21
CA VAL A 208 -9.65 3.24 2.63
C VAL A 208 -8.31 2.51 2.69
N ILE A 209 -7.32 3.15 3.31
CA ILE A 209 -5.97 2.59 3.48
C ILE A 209 -5.61 2.63 4.96
N THR A 210 -5.19 1.50 5.52
CA THR A 210 -4.58 1.42 6.85
C THR A 210 -3.10 1.11 6.69
N VAL A 211 -2.27 2.00 7.23
CA VAL A 211 -0.81 1.82 7.27
C VAL A 211 -0.41 1.30 8.65
N ALA A 212 0.44 0.27 8.65
CA ALA A 212 0.90 -0.40 9.85
C ALA A 212 2.42 -0.59 9.86
N LYS A 213 2.93 -0.94 11.05
CA LYS A 213 4.26 -1.53 11.24
C LYS A 213 4.09 -2.94 11.81
N ARG A 214 5.10 -3.80 11.63
CA ARG A 214 5.18 -5.06 12.36
C ARG A 214 5.79 -4.85 13.73
N ASP A 215 5.20 -5.44 14.77
CA ASP A 215 5.83 -5.54 16.08
C ASP A 215 6.93 -6.62 16.10
N SER A 216 7.61 -6.77 17.23
CA SER A 216 8.65 -7.80 17.41
C SER A 216 8.14 -9.23 17.31
N SER A 217 6.83 -9.44 17.40
CA SER A 217 6.16 -10.73 17.29
C SER A 217 5.61 -10.98 15.88
N GLY A 218 5.77 -10.02 14.96
CA GLY A 218 5.28 -10.10 13.59
C GLY A 218 3.81 -9.67 13.42
N ASN A 219 3.15 -9.14 14.45
CA ASN A 219 1.77 -8.67 14.35
C ASN A 219 1.70 -7.27 13.75
N ASP A 220 0.62 -7.01 13.03
CA ASP A 220 0.29 -5.69 12.51
C ASP A 220 -0.09 -4.74 13.66
N VAL A 221 0.61 -3.60 13.73
CA VAL A 221 0.26 -2.48 14.61
C VAL A 221 -0.18 -1.31 13.73
N PRO A 222 -1.50 -1.07 13.59
CA PRO A 222 -2.03 0.05 12.81
C PRO A 222 -1.55 1.39 13.37
N LEU A 223 -1.07 2.27 12.50
CA LEU A 223 -0.58 3.61 12.85
C LEU A 223 -1.54 4.70 12.41
N CYS A 224 -2.14 4.55 11.22
CA CYS A 224 -3.20 5.42 10.74
C CYS A 224 -4.12 4.68 9.77
N THR A 225 -5.37 5.12 9.71
CA THR A 225 -6.32 4.77 8.65
C THR A 225 -6.76 6.05 8.00
N GLN A 226 -6.64 6.10 6.68
CA GLN A 226 -7.08 7.22 5.87
C GLN A 226 -8.19 6.80 4.93
N LYS A 227 -9.14 7.71 4.73
CA LYS A 227 -10.28 7.54 3.86
C LYS A 227 -10.38 8.74 2.94
N ALA A 228 -10.41 8.49 1.64
CA ALA A 228 -10.53 9.53 0.63
C ALA A 228 -11.63 9.21 -0.38
N ILE A 229 -12.22 10.25 -0.92
CA ILE A 229 -13.10 10.17 -2.09
C ILE A 229 -12.25 10.46 -3.31
N VAL A 230 -12.31 9.56 -4.28
CA VAL A 230 -11.57 9.67 -5.54
C VAL A 230 -12.61 9.81 -6.66
N PRO A 231 -12.69 10.98 -7.32
CA PRO A 231 -13.57 11.16 -8.47
C PRO A 231 -13.05 10.34 -9.66
N LEU A 232 -13.97 9.86 -10.49
CA LEU A 232 -13.70 9.10 -11.70
C LEU A 232 -14.27 9.86 -12.90
N PRO A 233 -13.50 10.81 -13.47
CA PRO A 233 -14.01 11.70 -14.52
C PRO A 233 -14.29 10.96 -15.84
N GLY A 234 -13.67 9.81 -16.06
CA GLY A 234 -13.98 8.94 -17.20
C GLY A 234 -15.34 8.24 -17.07
N GLU A 235 -15.97 8.23 -15.90
CA GLU A 235 -17.25 7.56 -15.63
C GLU A 235 -17.31 6.09 -16.10
N PRO A 236 -16.32 5.26 -15.76
CA PRO A 236 -16.23 3.89 -16.24
C PRO A 236 -17.46 3.07 -15.85
N VAL A 237 -17.86 2.18 -16.76
CA VAL A 237 -18.96 1.24 -16.56
C VAL A 237 -18.54 0.18 -15.54
N ILE A 238 -19.39 -0.11 -14.57
CA ILE A 238 -19.08 -1.18 -13.62
C ILE A 238 -19.21 -2.56 -14.26
N LEU A 239 -18.24 -3.45 -14.04
CA LEU A 239 -18.33 -4.87 -14.41
C LEU A 239 -18.30 -5.78 -13.21
N TYR A 240 -18.78 -6.99 -13.44
CA TYR A 240 -18.92 -8.04 -12.43
C TYR A 240 -18.02 -9.25 -12.70
N ALA A 241 -17.68 -9.48 -13.96
CA ALA A 241 -16.76 -10.51 -14.40
C ALA A 241 -15.74 -9.93 -15.38
N PRO A 242 -14.51 -10.48 -15.42
CA PRO A 242 -13.54 -10.08 -16.42
C PRO A 242 -14.08 -10.36 -17.83
N GLY A 243 -13.71 -9.51 -18.78
CA GLY A 243 -14.01 -9.72 -20.20
C GLY A 243 -15.49 -9.57 -20.62
N THR A 244 -16.33 -8.95 -19.80
CA THR A 244 -17.74 -8.69 -20.16
C THR A 244 -17.97 -7.30 -20.76
N TRP A 245 -16.91 -6.52 -20.96
CA TRP A 245 -17.00 -5.19 -21.56
C TRP A 245 -17.15 -5.29 -23.08
N ASN A 246 -17.83 -4.33 -23.68
CA ASN A 246 -18.14 -4.33 -25.12
C ASN A 246 -17.21 -3.44 -25.96
N GLY A 247 -16.10 -2.95 -25.38
CA GLY A 247 -15.12 -2.13 -26.08
C GLY A 247 -15.43 -0.63 -26.17
N LYS A 248 -16.61 -0.19 -25.70
CA LYS A 248 -17.03 1.21 -25.85
C LYS A 248 -16.58 2.07 -24.68
N ALA A 249 -15.90 3.17 -24.97
CA ALA A 249 -15.50 4.12 -23.94
C ALA A 249 -16.75 4.68 -23.24
N SER A 250 -16.58 5.00 -21.97
CA SER A 250 -17.71 5.40 -21.15
C SER A 250 -18.31 6.73 -21.62
N SER A 251 -17.50 7.63 -22.16
CA SER A 251 -17.92 8.95 -22.66
C SER A 251 -18.43 8.96 -24.12
N GLU A 252 -18.48 7.83 -24.82
CA GLU A 252 -18.91 7.76 -26.24
C GLU A 252 -20.44 7.78 -26.44
N ARG A 253 -21.18 8.48 -25.57
CA ARG A 253 -22.62 8.76 -25.75
C ARG A 253 -22.85 10.08 -26.50
#